data_AF-A0A060SKU3-F1
#
_entry.id   AF-A0A060SKU3-F1
#
_cell.length_a   1.000
_cell.length_b   1.000
_cell.length_c   1.000
_cell.angle_alpha   90.00
_cell.angle_beta   90.00
_cell.angle_gamma   90.00
#
_symmetry.space_group_name_H-M   'P 1'
#
loop_
_entity.id
_entity.type
_entity.pdbx_description
1 polymer ?
#
loop_
_entity_poly.entity_id
_entity_poly.type
_entity_poly.pdbx_seq_one_letter_code
_entity_poly.pdbx_strand_id
1 'polypeptide(L)'
;MVAPELHGDLSGSAASSGDARPVLGHVNLMVDTFIANANLEDLRAIVRGMLATSPPSVAAAFTAAARQRLVRVKATDVPDTTDFFAAGPDGSSAEPTEKLNSALLRIRTLYGSGLGFASLKILARVVGATVGLRWDEDGAMEDTLAIIDADISQAIQSAKEELDGNRVMDMQEAREVVEELRSAVHESQKDVKKWDGAFPFERAASSLEFWRV
;
A
#
# COMPACT_ATOMS: atom_id res chain seq x y z
N MET A 1 73.84 24.10 -25.32
CA MET A 1 73.45 25.42 -24.79
C MET A 1 71.97 25.34 -24.39
N VAL A 2 71.75 25.28 -23.07
CA VAL A 2 70.53 25.65 -22.30
C VAL A 2 69.20 24.91 -22.58
N ALA A 3 68.81 24.07 -21.62
CA ALA A 3 67.40 23.82 -21.25
C ALA A 3 66.94 24.92 -20.26
N PRO A 4 65.62 25.16 -20.09
CA PRO A 4 64.97 24.55 -18.94
C PRO A 4 63.51 24.10 -19.13
N GLU A 5 63.09 23.21 -18.22
CA GLU A 5 61.72 22.81 -17.89
C GLU A 5 60.96 23.89 -17.10
N LEU A 6 59.61 23.90 -17.16
CA LEU A 6 58.70 23.58 -16.02
C LEU A 6 57.27 24.15 -16.20
N HIS A 7 56.31 23.27 -15.87
CA HIS A 7 55.01 23.49 -15.19
C HIS A 7 53.70 23.85 -15.92
N GLY A 8 52.69 23.05 -15.58
CA GLY A 8 51.25 23.36 -15.59
C GLY A 8 50.42 22.36 -16.40
N ASP A 9 49.33 21.75 -15.95
CA ASP A 9 48.77 21.49 -14.62
C ASP A 9 47.67 20.42 -14.85
N LEU A 10 47.41 19.58 -13.85
CA LEU A 10 46.33 18.59 -13.87
C LEU A 10 45.01 19.27 -13.47
N SER A 11 44.04 19.35 -14.38
CA SER A 11 42.59 19.34 -14.06
C SER A 11 41.84 19.01 -15.35
N GLY A 12 40.95 18.02 -15.43
CA GLY A 12 39.89 17.76 -14.49
C GLY A 12 38.65 18.55 -14.91
N SER A 13 37.94 18.10 -15.93
CA SER A 13 36.49 18.34 -15.98
C SER A 13 35.83 17.27 -16.83
N ALA A 14 35.14 16.41 -16.09
CA ALA A 14 34.24 15.38 -16.56
C ALA A 14 33.36 15.89 -17.72
N ALA A 15 33.09 15.00 -18.67
CA ALA A 15 31.90 15.09 -19.48
C ALA A 15 30.74 15.45 -18.54
N SER A 16 30.17 16.65 -18.71
CA SER A 16 28.92 16.96 -18.06
C SER A 16 27.91 16.01 -18.66
N SER A 17 27.64 14.94 -17.92
CA SER A 17 26.38 14.21 -17.97
C SER A 17 25.31 15.28 -17.79
N GLY A 18 24.90 15.85 -18.92
CA GLY A 18 23.85 16.83 -19.00
C GLY A 18 22.69 16.27 -18.23
N ASP A 19 22.31 17.03 -17.21
CA ASP A 19 21.14 16.87 -16.36
C ASP A 19 19.96 16.47 -17.25
N ALA A 20 19.78 15.16 -17.45
CA ALA A 20 18.70 14.58 -18.24
C ALA A 20 17.47 14.63 -17.36
N ARG A 21 17.04 15.85 -17.04
CA ARG A 21 15.70 16.09 -16.54
C ARG A 21 14.78 15.42 -17.54
N PRO A 22 13.95 14.46 -17.12
CA PRO A 22 12.98 13.87 -18.01
C PRO A 22 12.18 15.01 -18.62
N VAL A 23 12.29 15.18 -19.93
CA VAL A 23 11.40 16.09 -20.66
C VAL A 23 10.01 15.52 -20.40
N LEU A 24 9.19 16.25 -19.65
CA LEU A 24 7.77 15.97 -19.50
C LEU A 24 7.16 16.09 -20.89
N GLY A 25 7.16 14.99 -21.64
CA GLY A 25 6.48 14.88 -22.91
C GLY A 25 4.99 15.02 -22.65
N HIS A 26 4.35 16.01 -23.28
CA HIS A 26 2.90 16.10 -23.27
C HIS A 26 2.32 14.82 -23.88
N VAL A 27 1.30 14.26 -23.24
CA VAL A 27 0.50 13.21 -23.87
C VAL A 27 -0.11 13.81 -25.14
N ASN A 28 0.08 13.14 -26.27
CA ASN A 28 -0.47 13.61 -27.55
C ASN A 28 -2.00 13.70 -27.45
N LEU A 29 -2.59 14.75 -28.02
CA LEU A 29 -4.03 15.01 -27.98
C LEU A 29 -4.91 13.80 -28.38
N MET A 30 -4.47 13.01 -29.36
CA MET A 30 -5.22 11.81 -29.79
C MET A 30 -5.21 10.72 -28.71
N VAL A 31 -4.08 10.54 -28.04
CA VAL A 31 -3.96 9.58 -26.93
C VAL A 31 -4.74 10.08 -25.72
N ASP A 32 -4.69 11.38 -25.44
CA ASP A 32 -5.47 12.00 -24.35
C ASP A 32 -6.98 11.85 -24.59
N THR A 33 -7.43 12.10 -25.82
CA THR A 33 -8.82 11.86 -26.23
C THR A 33 -9.22 10.40 -26.05
N PHE A 34 -8.35 9.45 -26.41
CA PHE A 34 -8.61 8.04 -26.16
C PHE A 34 -8.72 7.73 -24.66
N ILE A 35 -7.75 8.16 -23.84
CA ILE A 35 -7.74 7.92 -22.39
C ILE A 35 -8.99 8.50 -21.73
N ALA A 36 -9.44 9.68 -22.14
CA ALA A 36 -10.60 10.35 -21.59
C ALA A 36 -11.93 9.66 -21.90
N ASN A 37 -12.00 8.86 -22.97
CA ASN A 37 -13.24 8.25 -23.48
C ASN A 37 -13.26 6.72 -23.40
N ALA A 38 -12.11 6.08 -23.22
CA ALA A 38 -12.02 4.63 -23.04
C ALA A 38 -12.70 4.22 -21.72
N ASN A 39 -13.42 3.09 -21.74
CA ASN A 39 -13.99 2.54 -20.52
C ASN A 39 -12.90 1.93 -19.63
N LEU A 40 -13.21 1.73 -18.34
CA LEU A 40 -12.24 1.24 -17.36
C LEU A 40 -11.78 -0.20 -17.62
N GLU A 41 -12.60 -1.03 -18.26
CA GLU A 41 -12.24 -2.42 -18.55
C GLU A 41 -11.17 -2.48 -19.65
N ASP A 42 -11.38 -1.75 -20.74
CA ASP A 42 -10.42 -1.61 -21.83
C ASP A 42 -9.11 -0.99 -21.35
N LEU A 43 -9.17 0.07 -20.53
CA LEU A 43 -7.97 0.67 -19.94
C LEU A 43 -7.19 -0.32 -19.09
N ARG A 44 -7.86 -1.14 -18.27
CA ARG A 44 -7.21 -2.18 -17.46
C ARG A 44 -6.58 -3.27 -18.34
N ALA A 45 -7.28 -3.71 -19.37
CA ALA A 45 -6.78 -4.74 -20.29
C ALA A 45 -5.53 -4.23 -21.05
N ILE A 46 -5.59 -3.00 -21.58
CA ILE A 46 -4.48 -2.36 -22.28
C ILE A 46 -3.28 -2.17 -21.37
N VAL A 47 -3.47 -1.61 -20.16
CA VAL A 47 -2.38 -1.41 -19.20
C VAL A 47 -1.76 -2.74 -18.80
N ARG A 48 -2.55 -3.77 -18.51
CA ARG A 48 -2.01 -5.11 -18.19
C ARG A 48 -1.23 -5.71 -19.35
N GLY A 49 -1.75 -5.63 -20.57
CA GLY A 49 -1.05 -6.09 -21.77
C GLY A 49 0.27 -5.36 -21.96
N MET A 50 0.27 -4.03 -21.87
CA MET A 50 1.46 -3.19 -21.96
C MET A 50 2.49 -3.56 -20.89
N LEU A 51 2.08 -3.70 -19.63
CA LEU A 51 2.97 -4.07 -18.53
C LEU A 51 3.55 -5.48 -18.70
N ALA A 52 2.77 -6.42 -19.24
CA ALA A 52 3.20 -7.80 -19.46
C ALA A 52 4.21 -7.94 -20.61
N THR A 53 4.12 -7.09 -21.64
CA THR A 53 4.98 -7.18 -22.84
C THR A 53 6.12 -6.16 -22.86
N SER A 54 6.14 -5.20 -21.94
CA SER A 54 7.18 -4.17 -21.85
C SER A 54 8.37 -4.60 -20.98
N PRO A 55 9.54 -3.96 -21.11
CA PRO A 55 10.65 -4.16 -20.18
C PRO A 55 10.23 -3.86 -18.72
N PRO A 56 10.85 -4.51 -17.72
CA PRO A 56 10.51 -4.30 -16.30
C PRO A 56 10.57 -2.84 -15.82
N SER A 57 11.40 -2.01 -16.46
CA SER A 57 11.50 -0.58 -16.17
C SER A 57 10.19 0.18 -16.39
N VAL A 58 9.34 -0.26 -17.33
CA VAL A 58 8.02 0.35 -17.59
C VAL A 58 7.07 0.06 -16.42
N ALA A 59 7.06 -1.17 -15.90
CA ALA A 59 6.29 -1.52 -14.72
C ALA A 59 6.74 -0.74 -13.48
N ALA A 60 8.06 -0.61 -13.28
CA ALA A 60 8.60 0.20 -12.20
C ALA A 60 8.18 1.68 -12.31
N ALA A 61 8.24 2.26 -13.52
CA ALA A 61 7.82 3.64 -13.77
C ALA A 61 6.31 3.84 -13.55
N PHE A 62 5.48 2.90 -14.01
CA PHE A 62 4.03 2.92 -13.78
C PHE A 62 3.71 2.91 -12.29
N THR A 63 4.30 1.97 -11.53
CA THR A 63 4.10 1.86 -10.08
C THR A 63 4.59 3.12 -9.35
N ALA A 64 5.74 3.69 -9.76
CA ALA A 64 6.23 4.95 -9.20
C ALA A 64 5.27 6.12 -9.45
N ALA A 65 4.72 6.24 -10.66
CA ALA A 65 3.74 7.27 -11.00
C ALA A 65 2.43 7.09 -10.20
N ALA A 66 1.94 5.85 -10.07
CA ALA A 66 0.77 5.51 -9.26
C ALA A 66 0.97 5.92 -7.80
N ARG A 67 2.11 5.56 -7.21
CA ARG A 67 2.50 5.95 -5.85
C ARG A 67 2.51 7.47 -5.67
N GLN A 68 3.17 8.20 -6.55
CA GLN A 68 3.24 9.66 -6.49
C GLN A 68 1.84 10.29 -6.56
N ARG A 69 0.96 9.76 -7.43
CA ARG A 69 -0.43 10.22 -7.51
C ARG A 69 -1.18 9.98 -6.20
N LEU A 70 -1.06 8.80 -5.61
CA LEU A 70 -1.74 8.42 -4.37
C LEU A 70 -1.31 9.30 -3.18
N VAL A 71 -0.02 9.57 -3.03
CA VAL A 71 0.49 10.52 -2.03
C VAL A 71 -0.07 11.92 -2.25
N ARG A 72 -0.09 12.41 -3.50
CA ARG A 72 -0.61 13.76 -3.83
C ARG A 72 -2.10 13.93 -3.52
N VAL A 73 -2.91 12.89 -3.72
CA VAL A 73 -4.34 12.93 -3.39
C VAL A 73 -4.63 12.51 -1.95
N LYS A 74 -3.59 12.41 -1.11
CA LYS A 74 -3.68 12.03 0.31
C LYS A 74 -4.36 10.67 0.53
N ALA A 75 -4.16 9.74 -0.41
CA ALA A 75 -4.65 8.38 -0.26
C ALA A 75 -3.97 7.61 0.90
N THR A 76 -2.97 8.19 1.56
CA THR A 76 -2.29 7.63 2.74
C THR A 76 -2.88 8.09 4.08
N ASP A 77 -3.74 9.12 4.09
CA ASP A 77 -4.34 9.65 5.32
C ASP A 77 -5.20 8.60 6.03
N VAL A 78 -5.03 8.45 7.34
CA VAL A 78 -5.81 7.49 8.12
C VAL A 78 -7.30 7.89 8.08
N PRO A 79 -8.21 7.03 7.59
CA PRO A 79 -9.63 7.33 7.56
C PRO A 79 -10.23 7.29 8.97
N ASP A 80 -11.30 8.06 9.16
CA ASP A 80 -12.18 7.89 10.32
C ASP A 80 -12.90 6.54 10.24
N THR A 81 -12.75 5.74 11.30
CA THR A 81 -13.31 4.38 11.40
C THR A 81 -14.72 4.33 11.94
N THR A 82 -15.30 5.48 12.33
CA THR A 82 -16.71 5.57 12.70
C THR A 82 -17.56 4.99 11.57
N ASP A 83 -18.56 4.16 11.88
CA ASP A 83 -19.45 3.53 10.90
C ASP A 83 -18.76 2.58 9.89
N PHE A 84 -17.58 2.04 10.17
CA PHE A 84 -17.05 0.90 9.40
C PHE A 84 -17.89 -0.37 9.60
N PHE A 85 -18.50 -0.47 10.77
CA PHE A 85 -19.38 -1.55 11.17
C PHE A 85 -20.69 -0.97 11.67
N ALA A 86 -21.79 -1.66 11.38
CA ALA A 86 -23.13 -1.31 11.85
C ALA A 86 -23.72 -2.50 12.63
N ALA A 87 -24.76 -2.24 13.43
CA ALA A 87 -25.54 -3.33 14.00
C ALA A 87 -26.28 -4.06 12.87
N GLY A 88 -26.18 -5.39 12.88
CA GLY A 88 -26.91 -6.27 11.97
C GLY A 88 -28.42 -6.27 12.25
N PRO A 89 -29.21 -6.95 11.41
CA PRO A 89 -30.68 -6.95 11.47
C PRO A 89 -31.24 -7.36 12.84
N ASP A 90 -30.56 -8.28 13.51
CA ASP A 90 -30.97 -8.83 14.81
C ASP A 90 -30.49 -7.99 15.99
N GLY A 91 -29.68 -6.95 15.73
CA GLY A 91 -29.11 -6.03 16.73
C GLY A 91 -28.04 -6.64 17.64
N SER A 92 -27.76 -7.95 17.50
CA SER A 92 -26.79 -8.70 18.31
C SER A 92 -25.44 -8.92 17.65
N SER A 93 -25.38 -8.90 16.31
CA SER A 93 -24.17 -9.05 15.51
C SER A 93 -23.83 -7.74 14.79
N ALA A 94 -22.56 -7.57 14.43
CA ALA A 94 -22.07 -6.48 13.62
C ALA A 94 -21.99 -6.90 12.16
N GLU A 95 -22.27 -5.97 11.26
CA GLU A 95 -22.13 -6.13 9.81
C GLU A 95 -21.20 -5.08 9.20
N PRO A 96 -20.48 -5.42 8.12
CA PRO A 96 -19.61 -4.49 7.41
C PRO A 96 -20.44 -3.44 6.66
N THR A 97 -19.94 -2.21 6.57
CA THR A 97 -20.60 -1.14 5.80
C THR A 97 -19.90 -0.84 4.47
N GLU A 98 -20.58 -0.08 3.61
CA GLU A 98 -19.97 0.46 2.39
C GLU A 98 -18.77 1.38 2.64
N LYS A 99 -18.71 2.01 3.82
CA LYS A 99 -17.56 2.83 4.23
C LYS A 99 -16.33 1.96 4.44
N LEU A 100 -16.50 0.78 5.05
CA LEU A 100 -15.43 -0.22 5.16
C LEU A 100 -15.01 -0.71 3.77
N ASN A 101 -15.95 -1.07 2.90
CA ASN A 101 -15.64 -1.51 1.53
C ASN A 101 -14.79 -0.49 0.78
N SER A 102 -15.13 0.80 0.89
CA SER A 102 -14.36 1.90 0.31
C SER A 102 -12.95 2.00 0.89
N ALA A 103 -12.80 1.81 2.21
CA ALA A 103 -11.50 1.79 2.87
C ALA A 103 -10.65 0.59 2.42
N LEU A 104 -11.25 -0.61 2.27
CA LEU A 104 -10.56 -1.80 1.78
C LEU A 104 -10.08 -1.60 0.34
N LEU A 105 -10.89 -1.05 -0.56
CA LEU A 105 -10.44 -0.73 -1.92
C LEU A 105 -9.23 0.22 -1.95
N ARG A 106 -9.23 1.21 -1.04
CA ARG A 106 -8.10 2.14 -0.87
C ARG A 106 -6.84 1.43 -0.36
N ILE A 107 -6.97 0.57 0.65
CA ILE A 107 -5.90 -0.30 1.18
C ILE A 107 -5.27 -1.11 0.03
N ARG A 108 -6.08 -1.78 -0.79
CA ARG A 108 -5.57 -2.58 -1.94
C ARG A 108 -4.87 -1.73 -2.99
N THR A 109 -5.37 -0.52 -3.21
CA THR A 109 -4.72 0.44 -4.11
C THR A 109 -3.35 0.88 -3.56
N LEU A 110 -3.21 1.06 -2.25
CA LEU A 110 -1.94 1.42 -1.61
C LEU A 110 -0.92 0.30 -1.72
N TYR A 111 -1.21 -0.90 -1.19
CA TYR A 111 -0.23 -2.01 -1.24
C TYR A 111 0.06 -2.42 -2.69
N GLY A 112 -0.92 -2.35 -3.60
CA GLY A 112 -0.73 -2.63 -5.03
C GLY A 112 0.18 -1.62 -5.74
N SER A 113 0.38 -0.44 -5.16
CA SER A 113 1.33 0.59 -5.65
C SER A 113 2.68 0.57 -4.92
N GLY A 114 2.90 -0.43 -4.04
CA GLY A 114 4.09 -0.54 -3.22
C GLY A 114 4.16 0.49 -2.09
N LEU A 115 3.01 0.93 -1.56
CA LEU A 115 2.87 1.71 -0.32
C LEU A 115 2.37 0.79 0.81
N GLY A 116 3.20 -0.19 1.18
CA GLY A 116 2.83 -1.24 2.11
C GLY A 116 2.58 -0.69 3.52
N PHE A 117 3.49 0.13 4.05
CA PHE A 117 3.32 0.70 5.40
C PHE A 117 2.10 1.61 5.52
N ALA A 118 1.83 2.43 4.50
CA ALA A 118 0.62 3.26 4.49
C ALA A 118 -0.66 2.40 4.52
N SER A 119 -0.66 1.27 3.81
CA SER A 119 -1.75 0.29 3.85
C SER A 119 -1.89 -0.34 5.24
N LEU A 120 -0.78 -0.78 5.85
CA LEU A 120 -0.78 -1.39 7.20
C LEU A 120 -1.32 -0.43 8.27
N LYS A 121 -0.98 0.86 8.18
CA LYS A 121 -1.47 1.91 9.09
C LYS A 121 -3.00 2.01 9.09
N ILE A 122 -3.62 1.91 7.91
CA ILE A 122 -5.08 1.91 7.80
C ILE A 122 -5.66 0.58 8.30
N LEU A 123 -5.06 -0.55 7.94
CA LEU A 123 -5.48 -1.88 8.40
C LEU A 123 -5.45 -2.01 9.92
N ALA A 124 -4.45 -1.43 10.61
CA ALA A 124 -4.40 -1.40 12.07
C ALA A 124 -5.65 -0.76 12.68
N ARG A 125 -6.17 0.32 12.05
CA ARG A 125 -7.40 0.98 12.50
C ARG A 125 -8.65 0.16 12.19
N VAL A 126 -8.70 -0.50 11.03
CA VAL A 126 -9.80 -1.41 10.69
C VAL A 126 -9.87 -2.56 11.70
N VAL A 127 -8.74 -3.22 11.99
CA VAL A 127 -8.66 -4.31 12.96
C VAL A 127 -9.00 -3.81 14.36
N GLY A 128 -8.46 -2.66 14.79
CA GLY A 128 -8.78 -2.08 16.10
C GLY A 128 -10.26 -1.76 16.27
N ALA A 129 -10.94 -1.33 15.20
CA ALA A 129 -12.37 -1.07 15.20
C ALA A 129 -13.25 -2.34 15.35
N THR A 130 -12.66 -3.54 15.26
CA THR A 130 -13.38 -4.80 15.54
C THR A 130 -13.52 -5.10 17.03
N VAL A 131 -12.73 -4.45 17.90
CA VAL A 131 -12.75 -4.71 19.33
C VAL A 131 -14.09 -4.30 19.93
N GLY A 132 -14.72 -5.21 20.66
CA GLY A 132 -16.05 -5.05 21.25
C GLY A 132 -17.20 -5.45 20.32
N LEU A 133 -16.90 -5.80 19.07
CA LEU A 133 -17.90 -6.34 18.14
C LEU A 133 -18.04 -7.85 18.29
N ARG A 134 -19.22 -8.33 17.95
CA ARG A 134 -19.54 -9.75 17.81
C ARG A 134 -20.14 -9.96 16.44
N TRP A 135 -20.01 -11.14 15.89
CA TRP A 135 -20.56 -11.49 14.59
C TRP A 135 -20.98 -12.94 14.58
N ASP A 136 -21.87 -13.26 13.65
CA ASP A 136 -22.34 -14.61 13.44
C ASP A 136 -21.32 -15.39 12.61
N GLU A 137 -21.17 -16.68 12.94
CA GLU A 137 -20.44 -17.64 12.11
C GLU A 137 -21.14 -17.80 10.75
N ASP A 138 -20.35 -17.95 9.70
CA ASP A 138 -20.77 -17.99 8.29
C ASP A 138 -21.53 -16.71 7.84
N GLY A 139 -21.34 -15.60 8.55
CA GLY A 139 -21.96 -14.30 8.26
C GLY A 139 -21.10 -13.38 7.38
N ALA A 140 -21.73 -12.35 6.81
CA ALA A 140 -21.05 -11.37 5.94
C ALA A 140 -19.87 -10.65 6.62
N MET A 141 -19.93 -10.51 7.94
CA MET A 141 -18.85 -9.95 8.75
C MET A 141 -17.65 -10.90 8.82
N GLU A 142 -17.85 -12.19 9.06
CA GLU A 142 -16.76 -13.18 9.05
C GLU A 142 -16.07 -13.24 7.67
N ASP A 143 -16.85 -13.29 6.59
CA ASP A 143 -16.33 -13.24 5.22
C ASP A 143 -15.44 -12.00 4.98
N THR A 144 -15.91 -10.84 5.46
CA THR A 144 -15.17 -9.59 5.32
C THR A 144 -13.89 -9.59 6.15
N LEU A 145 -13.91 -10.18 7.35
CA LEU A 145 -12.75 -10.29 8.22
C LEU A 145 -11.70 -11.24 7.64
N ALA A 146 -12.12 -12.34 7.01
CA ALA A 146 -11.22 -13.24 6.27
C ALA A 146 -10.55 -12.53 5.08
N ILE A 147 -11.29 -11.65 4.39
CA ILE A 147 -10.73 -10.79 3.34
C ILE A 147 -9.71 -9.81 3.92
N ILE A 148 -9.99 -9.21 5.08
CA ILE A 148 -9.07 -8.29 5.78
C ILE A 148 -7.78 -9.02 6.18
N ASP A 149 -7.86 -10.25 6.68
CA ASP A 149 -6.69 -11.08 7.02
C ASP A 149 -5.81 -11.36 5.78
N ALA A 150 -6.43 -11.64 4.64
CA ALA A 150 -5.73 -11.77 3.37
C ALA A 150 -5.07 -10.44 2.92
N ASP A 151 -5.77 -9.31 3.05
CA ASP A 151 -5.23 -7.99 2.72
C ASP A 151 -4.05 -7.60 3.63
N ILE A 152 -4.07 -7.95 4.91
CA ILE A 152 -2.93 -7.76 5.82
C ILE A 152 -1.71 -8.53 5.31
N SER A 153 -1.89 -9.78 4.89
CA SER A 153 -0.79 -10.59 4.35
C SER A 153 -0.16 -9.95 3.09
N GLN A 154 -0.99 -9.41 2.18
CA GLN A 154 -0.52 -8.70 0.99
C GLN A 154 0.16 -7.37 1.34
N ALA A 155 -0.37 -6.63 2.31
CA ALA A 155 0.22 -5.37 2.78
C ALA A 155 1.58 -5.60 3.45
N ILE A 156 1.74 -6.67 4.24
CA ILE A 156 3.03 -7.07 4.82
C ILE A 156 4.03 -7.38 3.71
N GLN A 157 3.63 -8.14 2.69
CA GLN A 157 4.50 -8.45 1.56
C GLN A 157 4.93 -7.17 0.82
N SER A 158 3.99 -6.28 0.52
CA SER A 158 4.30 -4.98 -0.09
C SER A 158 5.22 -4.12 0.78
N ALA A 159 5.09 -4.17 2.12
CA ALA A 159 5.94 -3.41 3.03
C ALA A 159 7.38 -3.95 3.06
N LYS A 160 7.56 -5.27 2.96
CA LYS A 160 8.89 -5.90 2.80
C LYS A 160 9.56 -5.44 1.50
N GLU A 161 8.83 -5.42 0.39
CA GLU A 161 9.35 -4.91 -0.89
C GLU A 161 9.63 -3.40 -0.88
N GLU A 162 8.94 -2.65 -0.01
CA GLU A 162 9.20 -1.24 0.26
C GLU A 162 10.52 -1.02 1.02
N LEU A 163 10.79 -1.88 2.01
CA LEU A 163 12.08 -1.92 2.73
C LEU A 163 13.23 -2.34 1.82
N ASP A 164 13.08 -3.45 1.10
CA ASP A 164 14.12 -4.01 0.21
C ASP A 164 14.47 -3.05 -0.92
N GLY A 165 13.49 -2.25 -1.36
CA GLY A 165 13.71 -1.19 -2.33
C GLY A 165 14.29 0.10 -1.77
N ASN A 166 14.64 0.14 -0.48
CA ASN A 166 15.14 1.31 0.25
C ASN A 166 14.26 2.55 0.06
N ARG A 167 12.93 2.36 0.12
CA ARG A 167 11.93 3.43 -0.12
C ARG A 167 11.29 3.95 1.16
N VAL A 168 11.56 3.30 2.29
CA VAL A 168 11.13 3.75 3.61
C VAL A 168 12.03 4.91 4.06
N MET A 169 11.43 6.07 4.27
CA MET A 169 12.19 7.25 4.70
C MET A 169 12.39 7.33 6.21
N ASP A 170 11.42 6.81 6.97
CA ASP A 170 11.43 6.81 8.42
C ASP A 170 11.24 5.37 8.94
N MET A 171 12.35 4.75 9.33
CA MET A 171 12.36 3.40 9.89
C MET A 171 11.69 3.32 11.26
N GLN A 172 11.63 4.44 12.00
CA GLN A 172 10.95 4.49 13.28
C GLN A 172 9.44 4.47 13.06
N GLU A 173 8.93 5.29 12.14
CA GLU A 173 7.51 5.25 11.76
C GLU A 173 7.11 3.85 11.23
N ALA A 174 7.97 3.24 10.41
CA ALA A 174 7.71 1.89 9.89
C ALA A 174 7.54 0.84 11.00
N ARG A 175 8.38 0.89 12.04
CA ARG A 175 8.27 0.01 13.21
C ARG A 175 7.01 0.30 14.01
N GLU A 176 6.69 1.57 14.23
CA GLU A 176 5.49 1.98 14.96
C GLU A 176 4.23 1.47 14.29
N VAL A 177 4.15 1.55 12.95
CA VAL A 177 3.01 1.02 12.18
C VAL A 177 2.86 -0.50 12.38
N VAL A 178 3.96 -1.25 12.38
CA VAL A 178 3.92 -2.70 12.58
C VAL A 178 3.50 -3.05 14.01
N GLU A 179 3.99 -2.31 15.00
CA GLU A 179 3.61 -2.52 16.40
C GLU A 179 2.16 -2.09 16.68
N GLU A 180 1.65 -1.02 16.04
CA GLU A 180 0.23 -0.65 16.09
C GLU A 180 -0.65 -1.79 15.56
N LEU A 181 -0.30 -2.35 14.39
CA LEU A 181 -1.06 -3.47 13.82
C LEU A 181 -0.98 -4.72 14.71
N ARG A 182 0.21 -5.04 15.25
CA ARG A 182 0.41 -6.15 16.19
C ARG A 182 -0.47 -6.00 17.43
N SER A 183 -0.52 -4.78 18.00
CA SER A 183 -1.37 -4.48 19.14
C SER A 183 -2.84 -4.68 18.80
N ALA A 184 -3.31 -4.11 17.67
CA ALA A 184 -4.71 -4.23 17.24
C ALA A 184 -5.14 -5.68 17.03
N VAL A 185 -4.31 -6.49 16.36
CA VAL A 185 -4.55 -7.93 16.13
C VAL A 185 -4.64 -8.69 17.47
N HIS A 186 -3.74 -8.40 18.40
CA HIS A 186 -3.73 -9.03 19.73
C HIS A 186 -4.93 -8.63 20.59
N GLU A 187 -5.32 -7.36 20.54
CA GLU A 187 -6.50 -6.86 21.25
C GLU A 187 -7.78 -7.49 20.70
N SER A 188 -7.92 -7.57 19.38
CA SER A 188 -9.01 -8.29 18.72
C SER A 188 -9.04 -9.76 19.14
N GLN A 189 -7.90 -10.45 19.14
CA GLN A 189 -7.81 -11.86 19.56
C GLN A 189 -8.27 -12.06 21.02
N LYS A 190 -7.81 -11.19 21.93
CA LYS A 190 -8.24 -11.23 23.33
C LYS A 190 -9.73 -11.00 23.48
N ASP A 191 -10.30 -10.09 22.68
CA ASP A 191 -11.71 -9.74 22.77
C ASP A 191 -12.60 -10.86 22.25
N VAL A 192 -12.28 -11.43 21.08
CA VAL A 192 -12.97 -12.59 20.50
C VAL A 192 -13.02 -13.77 21.48
N LYS A 193 -11.90 -14.03 22.16
CA LYS A 193 -11.82 -15.09 23.18
C LYS A 193 -12.78 -14.88 24.37
N LYS A 194 -13.19 -13.65 24.69
CA LYS A 194 -14.12 -13.40 25.82
C LYS A 194 -15.53 -13.90 25.55
N TRP A 195 -15.91 -13.99 24.28
CA TRP A 195 -17.24 -14.44 23.86
C TRP A 195 -17.21 -15.76 23.11
N ASP A 196 -16.05 -16.45 23.10
CA ASP A 196 -15.82 -17.77 22.51
C ASP A 196 -16.04 -17.82 20.98
N GLY A 197 -15.74 -16.71 20.29
CA GLY A 197 -15.81 -16.64 18.83
C GLY A 197 -14.59 -17.20 18.12
N ALA A 198 -14.73 -17.45 16.82
CA ALA A 198 -13.61 -17.78 15.94
C ALA A 198 -12.76 -16.53 15.65
N PHE A 199 -11.45 -16.61 15.89
CA PHE A 199 -10.54 -15.50 15.64
C PHE A 199 -10.22 -15.39 14.14
N PRO A 200 -10.51 -14.25 13.48
CA PRO A 200 -10.46 -14.19 12.02
C PRO A 200 -9.08 -13.83 11.46
N PHE A 201 -8.15 -13.32 12.28
CA PHE A 201 -6.87 -12.77 11.83
C PHE A 201 -5.68 -13.70 12.08
N GLU A 202 -5.87 -15.01 11.91
CA GLU A 202 -4.85 -16.02 12.22
C GLU A 202 -3.60 -15.89 11.35
N ARG A 203 -3.75 -15.62 10.04
CA ARG A 203 -2.60 -15.49 9.13
C ARG A 203 -1.84 -14.21 9.38
N ALA A 204 -2.55 -13.11 9.65
CA ALA A 204 -1.96 -11.85 10.06
C ALA A 204 -1.16 -12.01 11.36
N ALA A 205 -1.75 -12.62 12.40
CA ALA A 205 -1.08 -12.86 13.68
C ALA A 205 0.21 -13.67 13.49
N SER A 206 0.12 -14.78 12.74
CA SER A 206 1.27 -15.63 12.42
C SER A 206 2.34 -14.85 11.65
N SER A 207 1.95 -14.08 10.63
CA SER A 207 2.88 -13.30 9.81
C SER A 207 3.60 -12.22 10.61
N LEU A 208 2.90 -11.57 11.54
CA LEU A 208 3.46 -10.53 12.40
C LEU A 208 4.42 -11.13 13.43
N GLU A 209 4.14 -12.32 13.97
CA GLU A 209 5.03 -12.98 14.94
C GLU A 209 6.46 -13.16 14.41
N PHE A 210 6.60 -13.55 13.14
CA PHE A 210 7.90 -13.80 12.52
C PHE A 210 8.50 -12.58 11.82
N TRP A 211 7.72 -11.53 11.56
CA TRP A 211 8.22 -10.35 10.87
C TRP A 211 8.83 -9.34 11.84
N ARG A 212 10.11 -9.02 11.63
CA ARG A 212 10.87 -7.98 12.34
C ARG A 212 11.25 -6.88 11.35
N VAL A 213 11.03 -5.62 11.74
CA VAL A 213 11.33 -4.39 10.97
C VAL A 213 12.42 -3.56 11.63
#